data_AF-A0A7W4Z2Z7-F1
#
_entry.id   AF-A0A7W4Z2Z7-F1
#
_cell.length_a   1.000
_cell.length_b   1.000
_cell.length_c   1.000
_cell.angle_alpha   90.00
_cell.angle_beta   90.00
_cell.angle_gamma   90.00
#
_symmetry.space_group_name_H-M   'P 1'
#
loop_
_entity.id
_entity.type
_entity.pdbx_description
1 polymer ?
#
loop_
_entity_poly.entity_id
_entity_poly.type
_entity_poly.pdbx_seq_one_letter_code
_entity_poly.pdbx_strand_id
1 'polypeptide(L)'
;MEGSGKWTEWQQVEPRLAGFASLEEAREGWRRRDKRCYQVVAGLTALGSRRGGDDDDAALAVAVLLEDGVNRVAMTLADVCEIDDVNATVWEEVKGAEPQVGCHAATYLLRRARQRLSRPAAGMVSRIDTTSLDARTETNNSLVLGSHTDGAGRSDQDRDLILAVPDVEDPVEDLADLLIWAREVGVIDTEQIDLLVELLAAENDGLAREEAQRVVGERHGVAMRTIRRRRDRTAARLRDAAPRYLAAIA
;
A
#
# COMPACT_ATOMS: atom_id res chain seq x y z
N MET A 1 -3.37 -13.09 23.41
CA MET A 1 -1.95 -13.36 23.08
C MET A 1 -0.99 -13.13 24.25
N GLU A 2 -1.18 -12.15 25.14
CA GLU A 2 -0.22 -11.91 26.26
C GLU A 2 -0.20 -13.01 27.34
N GLY A 3 -1.32 -13.68 27.58
CA GLY A 3 -1.40 -14.77 28.56
C GLY A 3 -0.90 -16.14 28.08
N SER A 4 -0.54 -16.32 26.80
CA SER A 4 -0.25 -17.64 26.23
C SER A 4 1.23 -18.00 26.11
N GLY A 5 2.16 -17.08 26.40
CA GLY A 5 3.60 -17.32 26.21
C GLY A 5 4.06 -17.36 24.74
N LYS A 6 3.13 -17.18 23.79
CA LYS A 6 3.37 -17.26 22.34
C LYS A 6 4.48 -16.33 21.83
N TRP A 7 4.54 -15.10 22.35
CA TRP A 7 5.59 -14.15 21.95
C TRP A 7 7.00 -14.70 22.23
N THR A 8 7.19 -15.29 23.41
CA THR A 8 8.46 -15.90 23.81
C THR A 8 8.81 -17.09 22.93
N GLU A 9 7.81 -17.90 22.53
CA GLU A 9 8.01 -19.01 21.59
C GLU A 9 8.44 -18.49 20.21
N TRP A 10 7.78 -17.45 19.70
CA TRP A 10 8.14 -16.83 18.43
C TRP A 10 9.56 -16.24 18.45
N GLN A 11 9.98 -15.63 19.54
CA GLN A 11 11.34 -15.10 19.68
C GLN A 11 12.44 -16.18 19.63
N GLN A 12 12.13 -17.42 20.03
CA GLN A 12 13.08 -18.53 19.92
C GLN A 12 13.28 -18.97 18.47
N VAL A 13 12.26 -18.82 17.63
CA VAL A 13 12.25 -19.27 16.24
C VAL A 13 12.65 -18.16 15.27
N GLU A 14 12.24 -16.92 15.52
CA GLU A 14 12.43 -15.77 14.63
C GLU A 14 13.30 -14.69 15.30
N PRO A 15 14.61 -14.64 14.94
CA PRO A 15 15.55 -13.66 15.50
C PRO A 15 15.17 -12.21 15.25
N ARG A 16 14.37 -11.90 14.22
CA ARG A 16 13.92 -10.52 13.94
C ARG A 16 13.01 -9.95 15.02
N LEU A 17 12.42 -10.81 15.85
CA LEU A 17 11.63 -10.42 17.02
C LEU A 17 12.50 -10.12 18.24
N ALA A 18 13.80 -10.42 18.18
CA ALA A 18 14.73 -10.10 19.26
C ALA A 18 14.84 -8.58 19.41
N GLY A 19 14.53 -8.09 20.62
CA GLY A 19 14.57 -6.66 20.95
C GLY A 19 13.22 -6.03 21.27
N PHE A 20 12.13 -6.80 21.22
CA PHE A 20 10.80 -6.38 21.66
C PHE A 20 10.30 -7.34 22.75
N ALA A 21 9.90 -6.83 23.91
CA ALA A 21 9.40 -7.62 25.03
C ALA A 21 8.01 -8.21 24.77
N SER A 22 7.21 -7.56 23.92
CA SER A 22 5.85 -8.01 23.59
C SER A 22 5.37 -7.51 22.23
N LEU A 23 4.26 -8.09 21.77
CA LEU A 23 3.51 -7.57 20.61
C LEU A 23 3.03 -6.14 20.84
N GLU A 24 2.67 -5.79 22.08
CA GLU A 24 2.23 -4.42 22.41
C GLU A 24 3.37 -3.40 22.27
N GLU A 25 4.59 -3.76 22.70
CA GLU A 25 5.77 -2.92 22.47
C GLU A 25 6.05 -2.75 20.97
N ALA A 26 5.93 -3.84 20.19
CA ALA A 26 6.06 -3.79 18.75
C ALA A 26 4.99 -2.92 18.10
N ARG A 27 3.74 -2.98 18.56
CA ARG A 27 2.61 -2.14 18.08
C ARG A 27 2.83 -0.67 18.38
N GLU A 28 3.32 -0.35 19.58
CA GLU A 28 3.60 1.03 19.95
C GLU A 28 4.82 1.58 19.18
N GLY A 29 5.84 0.75 18.96
CA GLY A 29 6.95 1.07 18.06
C GLY A 29 6.50 1.29 16.61
N TRP A 30 5.56 0.48 16.13
CA TRP A 30 4.97 0.59 14.81
C TRP A 30 4.24 1.92 14.60
N ARG A 31 3.40 2.33 15.55
CA ARG A 31 2.71 3.64 15.53
C ARG A 31 3.69 4.81 15.48
N ARG A 32 4.83 4.69 16.17
CA ARG A 32 5.93 5.66 16.17
C ARG A 32 6.84 5.57 14.93
N ARG A 33 6.55 4.67 13.98
CA ARG A 33 7.33 4.41 12.77
C ARG A 33 8.80 4.07 13.07
N ASP A 34 9.05 3.29 14.13
CA ASP A 34 10.40 2.79 14.42
C ASP A 34 10.84 1.80 13.33
N LYS A 35 12.02 2.05 12.74
CA LYS A 35 12.59 1.22 11.67
C LYS A 35 12.77 -0.25 12.08
N ARG A 36 12.94 -0.53 13.37
CA ARG A 36 13.08 -1.89 13.89
C ARG A 36 11.78 -2.69 13.76
N CYS A 37 10.62 -2.03 13.82
CA CYS A 37 9.31 -2.69 13.72
C CYS A 37 9.03 -3.24 12.31
N TYR A 38 9.70 -2.72 11.27
CA TYR A 38 9.60 -3.27 9.92
C TYR A 38 10.07 -4.73 9.83
N GLN A 39 11.15 -5.05 10.56
CA GLN A 39 11.66 -6.43 10.63
C GLN A 39 10.73 -7.34 11.44
N VAL A 40 10.00 -6.79 12.41
CA VAL A 40 9.00 -7.54 13.19
C VAL A 40 7.85 -7.99 12.32
N VAL A 41 7.28 -7.10 11.49
CA VAL A 41 6.21 -7.49 10.55
C VAL A 41 6.69 -8.58 9.60
N ALA A 42 7.92 -8.45 9.10
CA ALA A 42 8.53 -9.45 8.23
C ALA A 42 8.69 -10.82 8.93
N GLY A 43 9.17 -10.83 10.17
CA GLY A 43 9.30 -12.05 10.97
C GLY A 43 7.96 -12.71 11.31
N LEU A 44 6.96 -11.92 11.73
CA LEU A 44 5.61 -12.43 11.99
C LEU A 44 4.94 -12.97 10.71
N THR A 45 5.21 -12.34 9.57
CA THR A 45 4.73 -12.82 8.26
C THR A 45 5.37 -14.17 7.91
N ALA A 46 6.67 -14.34 8.19
CA ALA A 46 7.36 -15.61 7.99
C ALA A 46 6.79 -16.72 8.88
N LEU A 47 6.49 -16.40 10.15
CA LEU A 47 5.86 -17.32 11.08
C LEU A 47 4.41 -17.66 10.66
N GLY A 48 3.64 -16.70 10.16
CA GLY A 48 2.25 -16.92 9.75
C GLY A 48 2.06 -17.57 8.38
N SER A 49 3.04 -17.46 7.49
CA SER A 49 3.00 -18.05 6.15
C SER A 49 2.90 -19.58 6.18
N ARG A 50 2.09 -20.15 5.28
CA ARG A 50 1.99 -21.61 5.09
C ARG A 50 3.31 -22.26 4.67
N ARG A 51 4.21 -21.48 4.05
CA ARG A 51 5.55 -21.94 3.61
C ARG A 51 6.61 -21.75 4.70
N GLY A 52 6.27 -21.06 5.79
CA GLY A 52 7.12 -20.80 6.94
C GLY A 52 6.62 -21.56 8.16
N GLY A 53 6.16 -20.84 9.18
CA GLY A 53 5.71 -21.44 10.45
C GLY A 53 4.25 -21.89 10.47
N ASP A 54 3.43 -21.44 9.52
CA ASP A 54 1.97 -21.65 9.45
C ASP A 54 1.21 -21.29 10.74
N ASP A 55 1.74 -20.36 11.55
CA ASP A 55 1.15 -19.97 12.84
C ASP A 55 0.05 -18.91 12.62
N ASP A 56 -1.21 -19.31 12.81
CA ASP A 56 -2.37 -18.43 12.66
C ASP A 56 -2.37 -17.27 13.68
N ASP A 57 -1.83 -17.46 14.89
CA ASP A 57 -1.69 -16.37 15.85
C ASP A 57 -0.67 -15.32 15.36
N ALA A 58 0.38 -15.76 14.64
CA ALA A 58 1.35 -14.83 14.06
C ALA A 58 0.75 -14.06 12.88
N ALA A 59 -0.07 -14.71 12.05
CA ALA A 59 -0.82 -14.05 10.99
C ALA A 59 -1.80 -13.00 11.55
N LEU A 60 -2.50 -13.34 12.65
CA LEU A 60 -3.36 -12.40 13.35
C LEU A 60 -2.58 -11.23 13.94
N ALA A 61 -1.39 -11.48 14.50
CA ALA A 61 -0.52 -10.42 15.02
C ALA A 61 -0.08 -9.44 13.91
N VAL A 62 0.18 -9.92 12.68
CA VAL A 62 0.43 -9.05 11.52
C VAL A 62 -0.78 -8.16 11.24
N ALA A 63 -2.00 -8.71 11.21
CA ALA A 63 -3.22 -7.93 10.98
C ALA A 63 -3.41 -6.83 12.04
N VAL A 64 -3.11 -7.13 13.32
CA VAL A 64 -3.15 -6.15 14.42
C VAL A 64 -2.11 -5.03 14.23
N LEU A 65 -0.90 -5.34 13.77
CA LEU A 65 0.11 -4.32 13.48
C LEU A 65 -0.29 -3.45 12.29
N LEU A 66 -0.96 -4.03 11.29
CA LEU A 66 -1.34 -3.34 10.06
C LEU A 66 -2.70 -2.63 10.13
N GLU A 67 -3.35 -2.59 11.30
CA GLU A 67 -4.70 -2.02 11.51
C GLU A 67 -4.88 -0.65 10.85
N ASP A 68 -3.96 0.30 11.06
CA ASP A 68 -4.04 1.64 10.45
C ASP A 68 -3.92 1.58 8.91
N GLY A 69 -3.12 0.65 8.39
CA GLY A 69 -2.97 0.43 6.95
C GLY A 69 -4.20 -0.23 6.32
N VAL A 70 -4.80 -1.20 7.02
CA VAL A 70 -6.07 -1.82 6.64
C VAL A 70 -7.17 -0.78 6.58
N ASN A 71 -7.30 0.06 7.62
CA ASN A 71 -8.27 1.15 7.67
C ASN A 71 -8.10 2.11 6.49
N ARG A 72 -6.86 2.46 6.13
CA ARG A 72 -6.59 3.28 4.94
C ARG A 72 -7.07 2.61 3.65
N VAL A 73 -6.73 1.33 3.45
CA VAL A 73 -7.16 0.59 2.25
C VAL A 73 -8.70 0.48 2.19
N ALA A 74 -9.35 0.20 3.32
CA ALA A 74 -10.80 0.13 3.41
C ALA A 74 -11.46 1.48 3.10
N MET A 75 -10.89 2.60 3.59
CA MET A 75 -11.38 3.94 3.23
C MET A 75 -11.22 4.24 1.75
N THR A 76 -10.10 3.85 1.13
CA THR A 76 -9.87 4.02 -0.32
C THR A 76 -10.84 3.18 -1.17
N LEU A 77 -11.27 2.02 -0.66
CA LEU A 77 -12.13 1.08 -1.38
C LEU A 77 -13.55 1.01 -0.79
N ALA A 78 -13.99 2.04 -0.05
CA ALA A 78 -15.23 2.02 0.71
C ALA A 78 -16.48 1.77 -0.17
N ASP A 79 -16.42 2.16 -1.44
CA ASP A 79 -17.50 1.95 -2.41
C ASP A 79 -17.59 0.51 -2.94
N VAL A 80 -16.58 -0.34 -2.67
CA VAL A 80 -16.41 -1.66 -3.32
C VAL A 80 -16.22 -2.81 -2.32
N CYS A 81 -15.67 -2.55 -1.13
CA CYS A 81 -15.44 -3.59 -0.12
C CYS A 81 -15.56 -3.07 1.31
N GLU A 82 -15.90 -3.97 2.23
CA GLU A 82 -15.91 -3.68 3.66
C GLU A 82 -14.52 -3.89 4.29
N ILE A 83 -14.31 -3.35 5.49
CA ILE A 83 -13.04 -3.54 6.22
C ILE A 83 -12.71 -5.02 6.46
N ASP A 84 -13.74 -5.86 6.63
CA ASP A 84 -13.58 -7.31 6.82
C ASP A 84 -13.07 -8.00 5.55
N ASP A 85 -13.46 -7.52 4.36
CA ASP A 85 -12.91 -8.01 3.09
C ASP A 85 -11.42 -7.68 2.98
N VAL A 86 -11.01 -6.49 3.45
CA VAL A 86 -9.60 -6.08 3.51
C VAL A 86 -8.81 -6.95 4.49
N ASN A 87 -9.34 -7.16 5.70
CA ASN A 87 -8.73 -8.03 6.70
C ASN A 87 -8.55 -9.46 6.19
N ALA A 88 -9.60 -10.03 5.59
CA ALA A 88 -9.56 -11.38 5.02
C ALA A 88 -8.53 -11.47 3.88
N THR A 89 -8.42 -10.44 3.06
CA THR A 89 -7.45 -10.42 1.96
C THR A 89 -6.02 -10.29 2.48
N VAL A 90 -5.76 -9.38 3.45
CA VAL A 90 -4.45 -9.25 4.09
C VAL A 90 -4.04 -10.56 4.76
N TRP A 91 -4.98 -11.25 5.42
CA TRP A 91 -4.76 -12.58 5.97
C TRP A 91 -4.29 -13.57 4.90
N GLU A 92 -5.00 -13.67 3.77
CA GLU A 92 -4.60 -14.56 2.68
C GLU A 92 -3.24 -14.20 2.08
N GLU A 93 -2.91 -12.90 1.98
CA GLU A 93 -1.58 -12.48 1.52
C GLU A 93 -0.48 -12.84 2.54
N VAL A 94 -0.75 -12.79 3.86
CA VAL A 94 0.18 -13.28 4.89
C VAL A 94 0.36 -14.79 4.77
N LYS A 95 -0.74 -15.56 4.67
CA LYS A 95 -0.68 -17.02 4.52
C LYS A 95 0.03 -17.44 3.23
N GLY A 96 -0.06 -16.64 2.18
CA GLY A 96 0.56 -16.89 0.87
C GLY A 96 2.00 -16.37 0.73
N ALA A 97 2.49 -15.54 1.66
CA ALA A 97 3.78 -14.88 1.56
C ALA A 97 4.96 -15.87 1.57
N GLU A 98 6.07 -15.50 0.93
CA GLU A 98 7.33 -16.24 1.07
C GLU A 98 7.97 -15.97 2.44
N PRO A 99 8.59 -16.94 3.12
CA PRO A 99 9.14 -16.72 4.48
C PRO A 99 10.26 -15.66 4.56
N GLN A 100 10.87 -15.34 3.43
CA GLN A 100 12.00 -14.41 3.33
C GLN A 100 11.59 -12.95 3.08
N VAL A 101 10.35 -12.56 3.42
CA VAL A 101 9.94 -11.16 3.27
C VAL A 101 10.91 -10.24 4.03
N GLY A 102 11.32 -9.14 3.38
CA GLY A 102 12.20 -8.13 3.97
C GLY A 102 11.44 -7.10 4.80
N CYS A 103 12.10 -6.00 5.19
CA CYS A 103 11.50 -4.92 5.97
C CYS A 103 10.26 -4.26 5.33
N HIS A 104 10.01 -4.50 4.04
CA HIS A 104 8.86 -3.97 3.31
C HIS A 104 7.62 -4.88 3.36
N ALA A 105 7.61 -5.90 4.22
CA ALA A 105 6.52 -6.87 4.32
C ALA A 105 5.15 -6.21 4.50
N ALA A 106 5.04 -5.24 5.41
CA ALA A 106 3.81 -4.50 5.67
C ALA A 106 3.22 -3.88 4.41
N THR A 107 4.04 -3.12 3.67
CA THR A 107 3.61 -2.42 2.46
C THR A 107 3.24 -3.40 1.35
N TYR A 108 4.05 -4.45 1.18
CA TYR A 108 3.77 -5.50 0.20
C TYR A 108 2.41 -6.16 0.43
N LEU A 109 2.10 -6.55 1.67
CA LEU A 109 0.85 -7.21 2.03
C LEU A 109 -0.37 -6.31 1.76
N LEU A 110 -0.30 -5.04 2.18
CA LEU A 110 -1.37 -4.08 1.95
C LEU A 110 -1.56 -3.76 0.46
N ARG A 111 -0.45 -3.62 -0.28
CA ARG A 111 -0.47 -3.39 -1.73
C ARG A 111 -1.12 -4.55 -2.46
N ARG A 112 -0.73 -5.79 -2.14
CA ARG A 112 -1.32 -6.99 -2.73
C ARG A 112 -2.79 -7.14 -2.38
N ALA A 113 -3.16 -6.89 -1.13
CA ALA A 113 -4.55 -6.95 -0.71
C ALA A 113 -5.42 -5.94 -1.49
N ARG A 114 -4.95 -4.69 -1.60
CA ARG A 114 -5.61 -3.68 -2.43
C ARG A 114 -5.70 -4.10 -3.89
N GLN A 115 -4.60 -4.54 -4.51
CA GLN A 115 -4.60 -4.99 -5.91
C GLN A 115 -5.59 -6.13 -6.16
N ARG A 116 -5.74 -7.04 -5.21
CA ARG A 116 -6.65 -8.18 -5.31
C ARG A 116 -8.11 -7.75 -5.20
N LEU A 117 -8.40 -6.79 -4.33
CA LEU A 117 -9.74 -6.21 -4.15
C LEU A 117 -10.13 -5.26 -5.28
N SER A 118 -9.17 -4.53 -5.85
CA SER A 118 -9.40 -3.61 -6.98
C SER A 118 -9.47 -4.30 -8.34
N ARG A 119 -9.02 -5.55 -8.45
CA ARG A 119 -9.21 -6.32 -9.70
C ARG A 119 -10.70 -6.60 -9.86
N PRO A 120 -11.30 -6.31 -11.03
CA PRO A 120 -12.61 -6.83 -11.36
C PRO A 120 -12.47 -8.35 -11.31
N ALA A 121 -12.92 -8.95 -10.23
CA ALA A 121 -12.73 -10.38 -10.03
C ALA A 121 -13.42 -11.07 -11.21
N ALA A 122 -12.66 -11.86 -11.95
CA ALA A 122 -13.20 -12.76 -12.96
C ALA A 122 -14.18 -13.71 -12.24
N GLY A 123 -15.45 -13.33 -12.19
CA GLY A 123 -16.52 -14.07 -11.53
C GLY A 123 -17.17 -13.41 -10.30
N MET A 124 -16.78 -12.21 -9.86
CA MET A 124 -17.59 -11.50 -8.85
C MET A 124 -18.70 -10.77 -9.59
N VAL A 125 -19.87 -11.43 -9.58
CA VAL A 125 -21.16 -10.77 -9.77
C VAL A 125 -21.06 -9.48 -8.95
N SER A 126 -21.09 -8.34 -9.65
CA SER A 126 -21.37 -7.03 -9.06
C SER A 126 -22.36 -7.29 -7.95
N ARG A 127 -21.99 -6.99 -6.69
CA ARG A 127 -22.98 -6.90 -5.63
C ARG A 127 -23.93 -5.83 -6.14
N ILE A 128 -24.96 -6.29 -6.85
CA ILE A 128 -26.18 -5.56 -7.13
C ILE A 128 -26.49 -4.93 -5.80
N ASP A 129 -26.54 -3.60 -5.77
CA ASP A 129 -27.01 -2.85 -4.61
C ASP A 129 -28.20 -3.61 -4.07
N THR A 130 -28.00 -4.36 -2.99
CA THR A 130 -29.10 -4.86 -2.20
C THR A 130 -29.57 -3.62 -1.50
N THR A 131 -30.33 -2.82 -2.24
CA THR A 131 -31.26 -1.84 -1.71
C THR A 131 -31.82 -2.46 -0.45
N SER A 132 -31.43 -1.87 0.68
CA SER A 132 -31.88 -2.27 1.99
C SER A 132 -33.37 -2.61 1.90
N LEU A 133 -33.77 -3.72 2.51
CA LEU A 133 -35.19 -4.10 2.61
C LEU A 133 -36.04 -2.99 3.27
N ASP A 134 -35.40 -2.03 3.94
CA ASP A 134 -36.05 -0.83 4.49
C ASP A 134 -36.38 0.21 3.41
N ALA A 135 -35.57 0.34 2.35
CA ALA A 135 -35.81 1.30 1.27
C ALA A 135 -37.06 0.95 0.42
N ARG A 136 -37.45 -0.34 0.37
CA ARG A 136 -38.69 -0.80 -0.28
C ARG A 136 -39.95 -0.54 0.54
N THR A 137 -39.83 -0.27 1.83
CA THR A 137 -40.99 0.03 2.68
C THR A 137 -41.33 1.52 2.59
N GLU A 138 -40.34 2.38 2.37
CA GLU A 138 -40.55 3.82 2.10
C GLU A 138 -41.09 4.09 0.69
N THR A 139 -40.65 3.35 -0.33
CA THR A 139 -41.16 3.52 -1.72
C THR A 139 -42.60 3.03 -1.90
N ASN A 140 -43.08 2.07 -1.11
CA ASN A 140 -44.48 1.61 -1.18
C ASN A 140 -45.47 2.57 -0.52
N ASN A 141 -45.04 3.40 0.43
CA ASN A 141 -45.89 4.43 1.03
C ASN A 141 -46.00 5.70 0.18
N SER A 142 -45.10 5.89 -0.80
CA SER A 142 -45.14 7.04 -1.72
C SER A 142 -46.07 6.80 -2.93
N LEU A 143 -46.50 5.56 -3.18
CA LEU A 143 -47.36 5.18 -4.32
C LEU A 143 -48.88 5.33 -4.08
N VAL A 144 -49.31 5.95 -2.98
CA VAL A 144 -50.75 6.19 -2.69
C VAL A 144 -51.20 7.64 -2.99
N LEU A 145 -50.30 8.58 -3.27
CA LEU A 145 -50.69 9.94 -3.68
C LEU A 145 -50.05 10.33 -5.01
N GLY A 146 -50.82 10.19 -6.08
CA GLY A 146 -50.34 10.38 -7.45
C GLY A 146 -50.10 11.83 -7.86
N SER A 147 -49.25 11.99 -8.88
CA SER A 147 -49.57 12.80 -10.06
C SER A 147 -48.52 12.62 -11.16
N HIS A 148 -49.04 12.57 -12.38
CA HIS A 148 -48.37 12.32 -13.64
C HIS A 148 -47.56 13.53 -14.17
N THR A 149 -46.55 13.23 -14.98
CA THR A 149 -46.05 13.89 -16.23
C THR A 149 -44.53 13.66 -16.31
N ASP A 150 -43.86 13.34 -17.42
CA ASP A 150 -44.22 12.97 -18.79
C ASP A 150 -43.00 12.21 -19.34
N GLY A 151 -43.23 11.23 -20.21
CA GLY A 151 -42.17 10.42 -20.80
C GLY A 151 -41.62 10.99 -22.11
N ALA A 152 -40.34 10.74 -22.37
CA ALA A 152 -39.77 10.19 -23.62
C ALA A 152 -38.33 10.70 -23.84
N GLY A 153 -37.36 9.78 -23.87
CA GLY A 153 -35.99 10.11 -24.25
C GLY A 153 -34.95 9.06 -23.84
N ARG A 154 -35.13 7.82 -24.27
CA ARG A 154 -34.05 6.82 -24.28
C ARG A 154 -32.93 7.30 -25.22
N SER A 155 -31.80 7.67 -24.62
CA SER A 155 -30.45 7.55 -25.20
C SER A 155 -29.60 7.00 -24.06
N ASP A 156 -29.29 5.71 -24.00
CA ASP A 156 -28.30 5.06 -24.86
C ASP A 156 -27.07 5.95 -25.08
N GLN A 157 -26.37 6.23 -23.98
CA GLN A 157 -24.95 6.57 -23.98
C GLN A 157 -24.23 5.58 -23.05
N ASP A 158 -24.11 4.35 -23.55
CA ASP A 158 -22.87 3.59 -23.42
C ASP A 158 -21.71 4.46 -23.95
N ARG A 159 -21.01 5.16 -23.05
CA ARG A 159 -19.72 5.89 -23.17
C ARG A 159 -19.79 7.06 -22.17
N ASP A 160 -19.27 7.00 -20.96
CA ASP A 160 -18.04 6.38 -20.53
C ASP A 160 -18.28 5.59 -19.24
N LEU A 161 -18.06 4.28 -19.34
CA LEU A 161 -17.35 3.55 -18.30
C LEU A 161 -16.01 4.27 -18.09
N ILE A 162 -16.03 5.38 -17.35
CA ILE A 162 -14.90 5.73 -16.51
C ILE A 162 -14.89 4.57 -15.53
N LEU A 163 -14.18 3.50 -15.92
CA LEU A 163 -13.44 2.66 -14.99
C LEU A 163 -13.02 3.63 -13.90
N ALA A 164 -13.58 3.47 -12.69
CA ALA A 164 -13.05 4.13 -11.52
C ALA A 164 -11.59 3.69 -11.48
N VAL A 165 -10.72 4.48 -12.11
CA VAL A 165 -9.28 4.39 -11.98
C VAL A 165 -9.12 4.73 -10.52
N PRO A 166 -8.81 3.75 -9.66
CA PRO A 166 -8.73 4.02 -8.24
C PRO A 166 -7.74 5.16 -8.05
N ASP A 167 -8.06 6.05 -7.11
CA ASP A 167 -7.26 7.23 -6.82
C ASP A 167 -5.80 6.81 -6.70
N VAL A 168 -4.96 7.56 -7.41
CA VAL A 168 -3.53 7.27 -7.58
C VAL A 168 -2.95 6.99 -6.20
N GLU A 169 -2.22 5.88 -6.08
CA GLU A 169 -1.36 5.52 -4.94
C GLU A 169 -0.74 6.76 -4.31
N ASP A 170 -0.53 6.81 -2.99
CA ASP A 170 0.26 7.91 -2.40
C ASP A 170 1.61 7.92 -3.13
N PRO A 171 1.84 8.89 -4.04
CA PRO A 171 2.95 8.83 -4.97
C PRO A 171 4.27 9.03 -4.22
N VAL A 172 4.20 9.54 -2.99
CA VAL A 172 5.33 9.69 -2.09
C VAL A 172 5.75 8.35 -1.51
N GLU A 173 4.79 7.50 -1.09
CA GLU A 173 5.09 6.17 -0.54
C GLU A 173 5.64 5.24 -1.62
N ASP A 174 5.05 5.22 -2.82
CA ASP A 174 5.56 4.40 -3.93
C ASP A 174 6.94 4.83 -4.42
N LEU A 175 7.20 6.13 -4.44
CA LEU A 175 8.52 6.64 -4.78
C LEU A 175 9.54 6.27 -3.69
N ALA A 176 9.18 6.38 -2.41
CA ALA A 176 10.04 5.98 -1.31
C ALA A 176 10.39 4.49 -1.38
N ASP A 177 9.40 3.62 -1.60
CA ASP A 177 9.59 2.18 -1.74
C ASP A 177 10.52 1.82 -2.89
N LEU A 178 10.29 2.42 -4.08
CA LEU A 178 11.14 2.21 -5.24
C LEU A 178 12.59 2.63 -4.95
N LEU A 179 12.80 3.78 -4.32
CA LEU A 179 14.13 4.30 -4.02
C LEU A 179 14.87 3.44 -2.98
N ILE A 180 14.17 2.95 -1.95
CA ILE A 180 14.75 2.06 -0.94
C ILE A 180 15.14 0.72 -1.57
N TRP A 181 14.23 0.08 -2.31
CA TRP A 181 14.52 -1.16 -3.02
C TRP A 181 15.70 -0.99 -4.00
N ALA A 182 15.70 0.09 -4.78
CA ALA A 182 16.75 0.36 -5.76
C ALA A 182 18.11 0.54 -5.10
N ARG A 183 18.17 1.08 -3.88
CA ARG A 183 19.39 1.14 -3.07
C ARG A 183 19.83 -0.24 -2.59
N GLU A 184 18.93 -1.03 -2.03
CA GLU A 184 19.23 -2.35 -1.47
C GLU A 184 19.79 -3.31 -2.53
N VAL A 185 19.27 -3.24 -3.76
CA VAL A 185 19.70 -4.07 -4.89
C VAL A 185 20.87 -3.43 -5.68
N GLY A 186 21.35 -2.25 -5.26
CA GLY A 186 22.50 -1.56 -5.87
C GLY A 186 22.22 -0.93 -7.24
N VAL A 187 20.95 -0.71 -7.59
CA VAL A 187 20.54 -0.01 -8.81
C VAL A 187 20.92 1.47 -8.74
N ILE A 188 20.84 2.09 -7.56
CA ILE A 188 21.30 3.46 -7.29
C ILE A 188 22.01 3.50 -5.93
N ASP A 189 22.80 4.55 -5.69
CA ASP A 189 23.46 4.80 -4.41
C ASP A 189 22.74 5.89 -3.60
N THR A 190 23.18 6.10 -2.35
CA THR A 190 22.60 7.10 -1.45
C THR A 190 22.78 8.53 -1.98
N GLU A 191 23.92 8.87 -2.59
CA GLU A 191 24.14 10.20 -3.17
C GLU A 191 23.15 10.51 -4.32
N GLN A 192 22.80 9.49 -5.10
CA GLN A 192 21.81 9.60 -6.17
C GLN A 192 20.39 9.78 -5.62
N ILE A 193 20.06 9.14 -4.49
CA ILE A 193 18.78 9.34 -3.80
C ILE A 193 18.70 10.75 -3.24
N ASP A 194 19.73 11.18 -2.50
CA ASP A 194 19.78 12.51 -1.89
C ASP A 194 19.63 13.61 -2.95
N LEU A 195 20.30 13.46 -4.10
CA LEU A 195 20.16 14.40 -5.22
C LEU A 195 18.73 14.46 -5.77
N LEU A 196 18.04 13.32 -5.92
CA LEU A 196 16.66 13.29 -6.42
C LEU A 196 15.69 13.91 -5.41
N VAL A 197 15.87 13.59 -4.12
CA VAL A 197 15.05 14.13 -3.03
C VAL A 197 15.25 15.64 -2.91
N GLU A 198 16.48 16.14 -3.00
CA GLU A 198 16.75 17.57 -2.91
C GLU A 198 16.15 18.35 -4.09
N LEU A 199 16.18 17.79 -5.30
CA LEU A 199 15.53 18.37 -6.47
C LEU A 199 14.00 18.40 -6.32
N LEU A 200 13.41 17.31 -5.85
CA LEU A 200 11.96 17.22 -5.62
C LEU A 200 11.50 18.15 -4.49
N ALA A 201 12.28 18.25 -3.41
CA ALA A 201 12.00 19.18 -2.31
C ALA A 201 12.04 20.63 -2.80
N ALA A 202 13.05 21.01 -3.59
CA ALA A 202 13.14 22.34 -4.19
C ALA A 202 11.96 22.64 -5.13
N GLU A 203 11.53 21.68 -5.94
CA GLU A 203 10.35 21.82 -6.80
C GLU A 203 9.05 21.94 -5.97
N ASN A 204 8.91 21.16 -4.89
CA ASN A 204 7.76 21.23 -3.97
C ASN A 204 7.71 22.53 -3.16
N ASP A 205 8.86 23.13 -2.87
CA ASP A 205 8.97 24.47 -2.25
C ASP A 205 8.60 25.61 -3.22
N GLY A 206 8.14 25.28 -4.43
CA GLY A 206 7.60 26.21 -5.42
C GLY A 206 8.62 26.70 -6.43
N LEU A 207 9.85 26.16 -6.45
CA LEU A 207 10.82 26.51 -7.48
C LEU A 207 10.46 25.83 -8.80
N ALA A 208 10.55 26.59 -9.89
CA ALA A 208 10.50 26.00 -11.22
C ALA A 208 11.67 25.01 -11.39
N ARG A 209 11.43 23.92 -12.10
CA ARG A 209 12.40 22.82 -12.30
C ARG A 209 13.79 23.25 -12.79
N GLU A 210 13.89 24.29 -13.62
CA GLU A 210 15.20 24.82 -14.06
C GLU A 210 15.93 25.55 -12.92
N GLU A 211 15.18 26.29 -12.12
CA GLU A 211 15.69 27.03 -10.96
C GLU A 211 16.09 26.07 -9.84
N ALA A 212 15.30 25.03 -9.58
CA ALA A 212 15.68 23.95 -8.66
C ALA A 212 17.01 23.30 -9.06
N GLN A 213 17.21 23.01 -10.35
CA GLN A 213 18.47 22.45 -10.85
C GLN A 213 19.66 23.43 -10.71
N ARG A 214 19.42 24.73 -10.85
CA ARG A 214 20.45 25.77 -10.65
C ARG A 214 20.85 25.86 -9.18
N VAL A 215 19.87 26.01 -8.28
CA VAL A 215 20.07 26.14 -6.83
C VAL A 215 20.75 24.89 -6.25
N VAL A 216 20.26 23.69 -6.61
CA VAL A 216 20.89 22.43 -6.20
C VAL A 216 22.30 22.30 -6.82
N GLY A 217 22.49 22.73 -8.06
CA GLY A 217 23.83 22.79 -8.67
C GLY A 217 24.82 23.64 -7.89
N GLU A 218 24.41 24.83 -7.46
CA GLU A 218 25.22 25.73 -6.64
C GLU A 218 25.59 25.12 -5.28
N ARG A 219 24.64 24.47 -4.60
CA ARG A 219 24.89 23.77 -3.33
C ARG A 219 25.90 22.64 -3.46
N HIS A 220 25.87 21.94 -4.61
CA HIS A 220 26.79 20.83 -4.92
C HIS A 220 28.09 21.30 -5.60
N GLY A 221 28.28 22.61 -5.82
CA GLY A 221 29.46 23.16 -6.50
C GLY A 221 29.60 22.70 -7.96
N VAL A 222 28.49 22.35 -8.63
CA VAL A 222 28.49 21.82 -10.00
C VAL A 222 27.55 22.60 -10.91
N ALA A 223 27.88 22.64 -12.20
CA ALA A 223 27.03 23.27 -13.19
C ALA A 223 25.65 22.58 -13.31
N MET A 224 24.61 23.36 -13.60
CA MET A 224 23.23 22.89 -13.85
C MET A 224 23.18 21.73 -14.87
N ARG A 225 24.01 21.79 -15.93
CA ARG A 225 24.12 20.72 -16.94
C ARG A 225 24.51 19.37 -16.33
N THR A 226 25.36 19.37 -15.30
CA THR A 226 25.81 18.18 -14.58
C THR A 226 24.69 17.60 -13.74
N ILE A 227 23.95 18.44 -13.00
CA ILE A 227 22.76 18.05 -12.23
C ILE A 227 21.73 17.40 -13.14
N ARG A 228 21.38 18.05 -14.24
CA ARG A 228 20.43 17.53 -15.23
C ARG A 228 20.85 16.15 -15.74
N ARG A 229 22.12 16.00 -16.14
CA ARG A 229 22.67 14.72 -16.64
C ARG A 229 22.66 13.63 -15.57
N ARG A 230 22.95 13.96 -14.31
CA ARG A 230 22.90 13.01 -13.18
C ARG A 230 21.47 12.55 -12.94
N ARG A 231 20.52 13.49 -12.81
CA ARG A 231 19.08 13.20 -12.67
C ARG A 231 18.58 12.29 -13.79
N ASP A 232 18.86 12.65 -15.05
CA ASP A 232 18.35 11.91 -16.20
C ASP A 232 18.92 10.49 -16.26
N ARG A 233 20.21 10.33 -15.90
CA ARG A 233 20.84 9.00 -15.80
C ARG A 233 20.24 8.18 -14.66
N THR A 234 20.06 8.75 -13.48
CA THR A 234 19.45 8.04 -12.34
C THR A 234 18.02 7.64 -12.66
N ALA A 235 17.22 8.53 -13.24
CA ALA A 235 15.86 8.24 -13.66
C ALA A 235 15.80 7.16 -14.76
N ALA A 236 16.77 7.12 -15.68
CA ALA A 236 16.87 6.04 -16.66
C ALA A 236 17.17 4.69 -16.00
N ARG A 237 18.14 4.63 -15.07
CA ARG A 237 18.45 3.40 -14.31
C ARG A 237 17.24 2.88 -13.54
N LEU A 238 16.47 3.77 -12.92
CA LEU A 238 15.24 3.42 -12.22
C LEU A 238 14.18 2.86 -13.18
N ARG A 239 13.98 3.49 -14.35
CA ARG A 239 13.06 2.98 -15.38
C ARG A 239 13.47 1.59 -15.90
N ASP A 240 14.75 1.38 -16.15
CA ASP A 240 15.28 0.09 -16.61
C ASP A 240 15.12 -1.01 -15.55
N ALA A 241 15.17 -0.62 -14.27
CA ALA A 241 14.97 -1.54 -13.14
C ALA A 241 13.50 -1.75 -12.76
N ALA A 242 12.56 -0.96 -13.30
CA ALA A 242 11.15 -1.03 -12.93
C ALA A 242 10.52 -2.43 -13.10
N PRO A 243 10.79 -3.20 -14.18
CA PRO A 243 10.26 -4.56 -14.29
C PRO A 243 10.77 -5.50 -13.19
N ARG A 244 12.02 -5.32 -12.75
CA ARG A 244 12.61 -6.11 -11.65
C ARG A 244 12.04 -5.71 -10.30
N TYR A 245 11.77 -4.42 -10.09
CA TYR A 245 11.04 -3.93 -8.92
C TYR A 245 9.65 -4.57 -8.87
N LEU A 246 8.89 -4.45 -9.96
CA LEU A 246 7.56 -5.04 -10.10
C LEU A 246 7.55 -6.55 -9.87
N ALA A 247 8.57 -7.27 -10.35
CA ALA A 247 8.72 -8.71 -10.10
C ALA A 247 9.14 -9.05 -8.66
N ALA A 248 9.87 -8.18 -7.98
CA ALA A 248 10.25 -8.37 -6.57
C ALA A 248 9.11 -8.06 -5.59
N ILE A 249 8.13 -7.27 -6.04
CA ILE A 249 6.89 -6.98 -5.30
C ILE A 249 5.67 -7.74 -5.84
N ALA A 250 5.87 -8.68 -6.77
CA ALA A 250 4.86 -9.59 -7.32
C ALA A 250 5.04 -10.98 -6.73
#